data_AF-A0A846SX02-F1
#
_entry.id   AF-A0A846SX02-F1
#
_cell.length_a   1.000
_cell.length_b   1.000
_cell.length_c   1.000
_cell.angle_alpha   90.00
_cell.angle_beta   90.00
_cell.angle_gamma   90.00
#
_symmetry.space_group_name_H-M   'P 1'
#
loop_
_entity.id
_entity.type
_entity.pdbx_description
1 polymer ?
#
loop_
_entity_poly.entity_id
_entity_poly.type
_entity_poly.pdbx_seq_one_letter_code
_entity_poly.pdbx_strand_id
1 'polypeptide(L)'
;MAGVGKTTLARGLVEWLAATEGLGEGCFWFTFNDIRSSEYVFNQMVEPLFGAHAMAADLAQKQALLVEAFKKRRFILVWDNFESATGIPGTPLEARLPELDRQWLWAFLGKLRGGASKVIITSRSPEAWLGSDRCFPLSLGGLQGEERWEYCATILRDLGLDADQQDAELKTLMELLDGHPLAMRVLLPRLEKVSAYTLISKLRGQLNESNSANCSIQVQLQGRLFTVLDFVVDSLPLELKPLLIFLVYYDRFLHLLALEMIAKQAGCQCGRVEIEKFLYILVGAGLLRLLDEGMYEMHSALKDFLRFRFLENDTNNASSKGTWQHSLTELMELLANKLTRKEIIS
;
A
#
# COMPACT_ATOMS: atom_id res chain seq x y z
N MET A 1 -8.43 -3.04 -7.74
CA MET A 1 -8.32 -1.59 -7.40
C MET A 1 -7.47 -1.37 -6.15
N ALA A 2 -6.64 -0.33 -6.13
CA ALA A 2 -5.92 0.09 -4.91
C ALA A 2 -6.85 0.85 -3.96
N GLY A 3 -6.56 0.87 -2.65
CA GLY A 3 -7.27 1.76 -1.70
C GLY A 3 -8.74 1.45 -1.40
N VAL A 4 -9.28 0.31 -1.87
CA VAL A 4 -10.64 -0.17 -1.56
C VAL A 4 -10.78 -0.89 -0.21
N GLY A 5 -9.69 -0.97 0.58
CA GLY A 5 -9.74 -1.55 1.93
C GLY A 5 -9.53 -3.07 2.04
N LYS A 6 -9.03 -3.76 1.00
CA LYS A 6 -8.73 -5.21 1.06
C LYS A 6 -7.82 -5.59 2.25
N THR A 7 -6.71 -4.88 2.42
CA THR A 7 -5.76 -5.09 3.53
C THR A 7 -6.42 -4.82 4.88
N THR A 8 -7.23 -3.76 4.98
CA THR A 8 -7.99 -3.42 6.19
C THR A 8 -9.01 -4.50 6.53
N LEU A 9 -9.73 -5.02 5.54
CA LEU A 9 -10.68 -6.11 5.72
C LEU A 9 -9.99 -7.40 6.18
N ALA A 10 -8.88 -7.78 5.55
CA ALA A 10 -8.12 -8.96 5.95
C ALA A 10 -7.59 -8.83 7.38
N ARG A 11 -7.15 -7.63 7.78
CA ARG A 11 -6.70 -7.35 9.15
C ARG A 11 -7.85 -7.45 10.15
N GLY A 12 -8.97 -6.79 9.87
CA GLY A 12 -10.16 -6.86 10.72
C GLY A 12 -10.70 -8.28 10.86
N LEU A 13 -10.64 -9.09 9.81
CA LEU A 13 -10.98 -10.51 9.87
C LEU A 13 -10.03 -11.28 10.81
N VAL A 14 -8.71 -11.08 10.69
CA VAL A 14 -7.72 -11.73 11.59
C VAL A 14 -7.93 -11.31 13.04
N GLU A 15 -8.15 -10.01 13.29
CA GLU A 15 -8.45 -9.47 14.62
C GLU A 15 -9.74 -10.05 15.21
N TRP A 16 -10.80 -10.14 14.40
CA TRP A 16 -12.06 -10.76 14.79
C TRP A 16 -11.92 -12.26 15.08
N LEU A 17 -11.17 -12.99 14.25
CA LEU A 17 -10.87 -14.40 14.49
C LEU A 17 -10.05 -14.59 15.78
N ALA A 18 -9.12 -13.69 16.08
CA ALA A 18 -8.39 -13.72 17.36
C ALA A 18 -9.34 -13.50 18.55
N ALA A 19 -10.23 -12.51 18.45
CA ALA A 19 -11.18 -12.16 19.51
C ALA A 19 -12.27 -13.23 19.74
N THR A 20 -12.54 -14.09 18.76
CA THR A 20 -13.60 -15.11 18.79
C THR A 20 -13.05 -16.54 18.90
N GLU A 21 -11.77 -16.71 19.24
CA GLU A 21 -11.05 -18.01 19.26
C GLU A 21 -11.05 -18.74 17.90
N GLY A 22 -11.48 -18.04 16.86
CA GLY A 22 -11.49 -18.46 15.47
C GLY A 22 -10.15 -18.39 14.77
N LEU A 23 -9.04 -17.99 15.42
CA LEU A 23 -7.73 -17.88 14.76
C LEU A 23 -6.99 -19.23 14.67
N GLY A 24 -7.23 -20.14 15.61
CA GLY A 24 -6.54 -21.42 15.70
C GLY A 24 -5.16 -21.24 16.32
N GLU A 25 -4.15 -21.80 15.67
CA GLU A 25 -2.76 -21.82 16.16
C GLU A 25 -2.00 -20.52 15.84
N GLY A 26 -2.62 -19.61 15.09
CA GLY A 26 -2.09 -18.28 14.82
C GLY A 26 -2.20 -17.86 13.35
N CYS A 27 -1.57 -16.73 13.05
CA CYS A 27 -1.57 -16.13 11.74
C CYS A 27 -0.14 -15.83 11.27
N PHE A 28 0.15 -16.20 10.02
CA PHE A 28 1.34 -15.71 9.32
C PHE A 28 0.90 -14.66 8.30
N TRP A 29 1.39 -13.43 8.46
CA TRP A 29 1.07 -12.32 7.56
C TRP A 29 2.27 -11.94 6.71
N PHE A 30 2.11 -12.07 5.40
CA PHE A 30 3.12 -11.73 4.40
C PHE A 30 2.63 -10.57 3.54
N THR A 31 3.31 -9.44 3.59
CA THR A 31 3.11 -8.39 2.59
C THR A 31 4.11 -8.59 1.44
N PHE A 32 3.62 -8.77 0.21
CA PHE A 32 4.42 -9.16 -0.97
C PHE A 32 5.08 -8.01 -1.73
N ASN A 33 4.82 -6.75 -1.34
CA ASN A 33 5.86 -5.70 -1.48
C ASN A 33 7.15 -6.27 -0.84
N ASP A 34 8.39 -5.84 -1.04
CA ASP A 34 9.55 -6.36 -0.26
C ASP A 34 9.94 -7.88 -0.38
N ILE A 35 9.04 -8.82 -0.67
CA ILE A 35 9.36 -10.24 -0.86
C ILE A 35 9.94 -10.47 -2.26
N ARG A 36 11.07 -11.19 -2.32
CA ARG A 36 11.81 -11.48 -3.57
C ARG A 36 12.05 -12.97 -3.82
N SER A 37 11.74 -13.83 -2.84
CA SER A 37 11.84 -15.28 -3.00
C SER A 37 10.76 -16.01 -2.21
N SER A 38 10.38 -17.19 -2.69
CA SER A 38 9.51 -18.13 -2.00
C SER A 38 10.19 -18.74 -0.78
N GLU A 39 11.52 -18.89 -0.83
CA GLU A 39 12.32 -19.37 0.30
C GLU A 39 12.22 -18.45 1.52
N TYR A 40 12.23 -17.14 1.31
CA TYR A 40 11.99 -16.19 2.41
C TYR A 40 10.65 -16.46 3.09
N VAL A 41 9.57 -16.61 2.31
CA VAL A 41 8.22 -16.91 2.82
C VAL A 41 8.22 -18.20 3.64
N PHE A 42 8.86 -19.25 3.14
CA PHE A 42 8.93 -20.53 3.85
C PHE A 42 9.78 -20.44 5.12
N ASN A 43 10.93 -19.77 5.09
CA ASN A 43 11.79 -19.59 6.26
C ASN A 43 11.05 -18.89 7.41
N GLN A 44 10.29 -17.83 7.10
CA GLN A 44 9.49 -17.09 8.07
C GLN A 44 8.38 -17.93 8.73
N MET A 45 7.96 -19.04 8.13
CA MET A 45 7.04 -20.00 8.75
C MET A 45 7.79 -21.17 9.42
N VAL A 46 8.91 -21.61 8.84
CA VAL A 46 9.68 -22.75 9.34
C VAL A 46 10.32 -22.45 10.68
N GLU A 47 10.95 -21.29 10.82
CA GLU A 47 11.66 -20.89 12.05
C GLU A 47 10.75 -20.93 13.29
N PRO A 48 9.58 -20.29 13.32
CA PRO A 48 8.72 -20.34 14.51
C PRO A 48 8.05 -21.69 14.75
N LEU A 49 7.86 -22.52 13.72
CA LEU A 49 7.18 -23.82 13.85
C LEU A 49 8.13 -24.98 14.20
N PHE A 50 9.37 -24.93 13.73
CA PHE A 50 10.32 -26.03 13.80
C PHE A 50 11.70 -25.61 14.35
N GLY A 51 11.94 -24.31 14.57
CA GLY A 51 13.21 -23.77 15.06
C GLY A 51 14.20 -23.43 13.96
N ALA A 52 15.20 -22.59 14.29
CA ALA A 52 16.17 -22.06 13.33
C ALA A 52 17.00 -23.14 12.60
N HIS A 53 17.24 -24.30 13.23
CA HIS A 53 17.96 -25.41 12.61
C HIS A 53 17.23 -25.97 11.37
N ALA A 54 15.90 -25.91 11.35
CA ALA A 54 15.09 -26.36 10.22
C ALA A 54 15.19 -25.42 9.00
N MET A 55 15.71 -24.19 9.18
CA MET A 55 15.96 -23.27 8.06
C MET A 55 17.13 -23.69 7.17
N ALA A 56 18.01 -24.59 7.65
CA ALA A 56 19.11 -25.13 6.85
C ALA A 56 18.66 -26.21 5.85
N ALA A 57 17.43 -26.70 5.98
CA ALA A 57 16.85 -27.68 5.05
C ALA A 57 16.72 -27.09 3.64
N ASP A 58 16.68 -27.95 2.63
CA ASP A 58 16.40 -27.49 1.27
C ASP A 58 14.93 -27.02 1.12
N LEU A 59 14.64 -26.29 0.05
CA LEU A 59 13.32 -25.70 -0.18
C LEU A 59 12.19 -26.74 -0.27
N ALA A 60 12.47 -27.93 -0.82
CA ALA A 60 11.49 -29.00 -0.95
C ALA A 60 11.14 -29.60 0.41
N GLN A 61 12.15 -29.81 1.27
CA GLN A 61 12.00 -30.28 2.65
C GLN A 61 11.24 -29.26 3.48
N LYS A 62 11.60 -27.97 3.41
CA LYS A 62 10.85 -26.88 4.06
C LYS A 62 9.38 -26.90 3.68
N GLN A 63 9.08 -26.98 2.38
CA GLN A 63 7.71 -27.04 1.91
C GLN A 63 6.97 -28.29 2.43
N ALA A 64 7.63 -29.46 2.43
CA ALA A 64 7.01 -30.70 2.92
C ALA A 64 6.63 -30.62 4.41
N LEU A 65 7.54 -30.10 5.25
CA LEU A 65 7.30 -29.87 6.68
C LEU A 65 6.12 -28.93 6.91
N LEU A 66 6.11 -27.79 6.20
CA LEU A 66 5.03 -26.80 6.30
C LEU A 66 3.68 -27.38 5.86
N VAL A 67 3.65 -28.12 4.75
CA VAL A 67 2.42 -28.77 4.27
C VAL A 67 1.89 -29.76 5.29
N GLU A 68 2.75 -30.57 5.91
CA GLU A 68 2.33 -31.51 6.95
C GLU A 68 1.71 -30.78 8.14
N ALA A 69 2.38 -29.74 8.64
CA ALA A 69 1.89 -28.96 9.77
C ALA A 69 0.57 -28.26 9.46
N PHE A 70 0.50 -27.51 8.35
CA PHE A 70 -0.69 -26.72 7.99
C PHE A 70 -1.90 -27.57 7.56
N LYS A 71 -1.70 -28.83 7.17
CA LYS A 71 -2.81 -29.76 6.97
C LYS A 71 -3.43 -30.21 8.28
N LYS A 72 -2.63 -30.45 9.32
CA LYS A 72 -3.07 -31.01 10.60
C LYS A 72 -3.51 -29.94 11.59
N ARG A 73 -2.85 -28.79 11.58
CA ARG A 73 -3.05 -27.68 12.51
C ARG A 73 -3.63 -26.48 11.78
N ARG A 74 -4.52 -25.76 12.45
CA ARG A 74 -5.32 -24.69 11.86
C ARG A 74 -4.61 -23.34 11.99
N PHE A 75 -4.04 -22.86 10.90
CA PHE A 75 -3.45 -21.52 10.80
C PHE A 75 -4.20 -20.67 9.77
N ILE A 76 -4.05 -19.35 9.89
CA ILE A 76 -4.40 -18.39 8.85
C ILE A 76 -3.13 -17.89 8.18
N LEU A 77 -3.02 -18.02 6.87
CA LEU A 77 -1.93 -17.43 6.08
C LEU A 77 -2.50 -16.25 5.30
N VAL A 78 -1.99 -15.05 5.52
CA VAL A 78 -2.40 -13.86 4.76
C VAL A 78 -1.29 -13.46 3.80
N TRP A 79 -1.59 -13.46 2.50
CA TRP A 79 -0.71 -12.99 1.43
C TRP A 79 -1.27 -11.66 0.92
N ASP A 80 -0.73 -10.56 1.43
CA ASP A 80 -1.20 -9.20 1.21
C ASP A 80 -0.42 -8.50 0.09
N ASN A 81 -1.12 -7.73 -0.75
CA ASN A 81 -0.57 -7.09 -1.97
C ASN A 81 0.11 -8.09 -2.91
N PHE A 82 -0.53 -9.26 -3.11
CA PHE A 82 0.04 -10.39 -3.84
C PHE A 82 0.26 -10.12 -5.32
N GLU A 83 -0.37 -9.09 -5.91
CA GLU A 83 -0.05 -8.63 -7.27
C GLU A 83 1.44 -8.32 -7.45
N SER A 84 2.16 -8.01 -6.38
CA SER A 84 3.60 -7.78 -6.38
C SER A 84 4.40 -9.00 -6.84
N ALA A 85 3.86 -10.22 -6.67
CA ALA A 85 4.49 -11.45 -7.14
C ALA A 85 4.63 -11.46 -8.67
N THR A 86 3.60 -11.02 -9.39
CA THR A 86 3.56 -11.05 -10.87
C THR A 86 3.71 -9.69 -11.54
N GLY A 87 3.60 -8.61 -10.78
CA GLY A 87 3.37 -7.28 -11.32
C GLY A 87 1.96 -7.12 -11.88
N ILE A 88 1.64 -5.90 -12.32
CA ILE A 88 0.39 -5.61 -13.05
C ILE A 88 0.75 -5.01 -14.41
N PRO A 89 0.46 -5.71 -15.52
CA PRO A 89 0.69 -5.19 -16.87
C PRO A 89 0.02 -3.82 -17.10
N GLY A 90 0.76 -2.90 -17.72
CA GLY A 90 0.27 -1.54 -18.00
C GLY A 90 0.31 -0.60 -16.79
N THR A 91 1.02 -0.97 -15.72
CA THR A 91 1.25 -0.12 -14.55
C THR A 91 2.75 -0.10 -14.21
N PRO A 92 3.23 0.84 -13.37
CA PRO A 92 4.61 0.87 -12.91
C PRO A 92 5.01 -0.30 -11.98
N LEU A 93 4.09 -1.21 -11.66
CA LEU A 93 4.35 -2.35 -10.77
C LEU A 93 4.89 -3.55 -11.57
N GLU A 94 6.19 -3.75 -11.50
CA GLU A 94 6.88 -4.91 -12.06
C GLU A 94 6.81 -6.16 -11.16
N ALA A 95 7.02 -7.33 -11.77
CA ALA A 95 7.08 -8.59 -11.05
C ALA A 95 8.28 -8.64 -10.10
N ARG A 96 8.03 -8.97 -8.82
CA ARG A 96 9.09 -9.08 -7.80
C ARG A 96 9.56 -10.51 -7.56
N LEU A 97 8.78 -11.50 -7.99
CA LEU A 97 9.15 -12.90 -7.87
C LEU A 97 9.57 -13.50 -9.21
N PRO A 98 10.72 -14.21 -9.26
CA PRO A 98 11.06 -15.08 -10.37
C PRO A 98 10.00 -16.16 -10.60
N GLU A 99 9.93 -16.66 -11.83
CA GLU A 99 8.97 -17.71 -12.22
C GLU A 99 9.08 -18.96 -11.35
N LEU A 100 10.31 -19.39 -11.03
CA LEU A 100 10.55 -20.56 -10.19
C LEU A 100 9.96 -20.38 -8.79
N ASP A 101 10.11 -19.20 -8.18
CA ASP A 101 9.53 -18.90 -6.87
C ASP A 101 8.00 -18.86 -6.90
N ARG A 102 7.41 -18.33 -7.99
CA ARG A 102 5.96 -18.39 -8.20
C ARG A 102 5.47 -19.83 -8.26
N GLN A 103 6.20 -20.73 -8.93
CA GLN A 103 5.87 -22.15 -8.99
C GLN A 103 5.94 -22.83 -7.63
N TRP A 104 6.91 -22.48 -6.79
CA TRP A 104 6.99 -22.98 -5.41
C TRP A 104 5.79 -22.58 -4.57
N LEU A 105 5.38 -21.30 -4.63
CA LEU A 105 4.20 -20.80 -3.93
C LEU A 105 2.91 -21.45 -4.48
N TRP A 106 2.80 -21.59 -5.80
CA TRP A 106 1.68 -22.26 -6.45
C TRP A 106 1.54 -23.72 -6.02
N ALA A 107 2.65 -24.47 -6.02
CA ALA A 107 2.69 -25.87 -5.60
C ALA A 107 2.33 -26.01 -4.13
N PHE A 108 2.80 -25.09 -3.28
CA PHE A 108 2.46 -25.04 -1.87
C PHE A 108 0.95 -24.88 -1.65
N LEU A 109 0.30 -23.89 -2.29
CA LEU A 109 -1.15 -23.69 -2.19
C LEU A 109 -1.93 -24.94 -2.63
N GLY A 110 -1.50 -25.59 -3.72
CA GLY A 110 -2.11 -26.83 -4.19
C GLY A 110 -2.03 -27.95 -3.15
N LYS A 111 -0.86 -28.09 -2.52
CA LYS A 111 -0.63 -29.10 -1.48
C LYS A 111 -1.45 -28.82 -0.22
N LEU A 112 -1.76 -27.57 0.11
CA LEU A 112 -2.57 -27.23 1.30
C LEU A 112 -4.07 -27.53 1.16
N ARG A 113 -4.57 -27.81 -0.05
CA ARG A 113 -6.00 -28.09 -0.27
C ARG A 113 -6.49 -29.26 0.60
N GLY A 114 -7.69 -29.11 1.14
CA GLY A 114 -8.31 -30.07 2.06
C GLY A 114 -7.70 -30.10 3.46
N GLY A 115 -6.71 -29.25 3.76
CA GLY A 115 -6.12 -29.11 5.09
C GLY A 115 -6.93 -28.24 6.04
N ALA A 116 -6.46 -28.18 7.29
CA ALA A 116 -7.05 -27.36 8.35
C ALA A 116 -6.80 -25.85 8.18
N SER A 117 -5.66 -25.47 7.60
CA SER A 117 -5.29 -24.06 7.43
C SER A 117 -6.01 -23.38 6.25
N LYS A 118 -6.15 -22.05 6.33
CA LYS A 118 -6.75 -21.22 5.28
C LYS A 118 -5.76 -20.18 4.79
N VAL A 119 -5.82 -19.87 3.50
CA VAL A 119 -5.02 -18.80 2.88
C VAL A 119 -5.94 -17.70 2.41
N ILE A 120 -5.66 -16.47 2.83
CA ILE A 120 -6.34 -15.25 2.41
C ILE A 120 -5.37 -14.48 1.53
N ILE A 121 -5.74 -14.23 0.29
CA ILE A 121 -4.92 -13.47 -0.66
C ILE A 121 -5.60 -12.13 -0.91
N THR A 122 -4.93 -11.03 -0.60
CA THR A 122 -5.37 -9.71 -1.06
C THR A 122 -4.57 -9.37 -2.30
N SER A 123 -5.28 -9.03 -3.38
CA SER A 123 -4.63 -8.58 -4.61
C SER A 123 -5.45 -7.52 -5.32
N ARG A 124 -4.73 -6.60 -5.99
CA ARG A 124 -5.33 -5.68 -6.97
C ARG A 124 -5.61 -6.34 -8.31
N SER A 125 -4.95 -7.46 -8.60
CA SER A 125 -5.09 -8.27 -9.80
C SER A 125 -5.95 -9.52 -9.53
N PRO A 126 -6.54 -10.15 -10.57
CA PRO A 126 -7.32 -11.38 -10.42
C PRO A 126 -6.49 -12.62 -10.05
N GLU A 127 -5.16 -12.56 -10.13
CA GLU A 127 -4.25 -13.69 -9.86
C GLU A 127 -4.56 -14.96 -10.68
N ALA A 128 -4.93 -14.78 -11.96
CA ALA A 128 -5.38 -15.87 -12.84
C ALA A 128 -4.37 -17.03 -12.98
N TRP A 129 -3.08 -16.75 -12.80
CA TRP A 129 -2.00 -17.74 -12.83
C TRP A 129 -2.09 -18.78 -11.70
N LEU A 130 -2.81 -18.48 -10.61
CA LEU A 130 -3.08 -19.45 -9.54
C LEU A 130 -4.09 -20.54 -9.94
N GLY A 131 -4.92 -20.28 -10.95
CA GLY A 131 -5.99 -21.18 -11.38
C GLY A 131 -7.28 -21.00 -10.57
N SER A 132 -8.42 -21.03 -11.26
CA SER A 132 -9.76 -20.89 -10.66
C SER A 132 -10.16 -22.06 -9.77
N ASP A 133 -9.47 -23.20 -9.88
CA ASP A 133 -9.67 -24.37 -9.02
C ASP A 133 -9.03 -24.21 -7.64
N ARG A 134 -8.13 -23.22 -7.45
CA ARG A 134 -7.36 -23.00 -6.22
C ARG A 134 -7.77 -21.76 -5.46
N CYS A 135 -8.21 -20.72 -6.17
CA CYS A 135 -8.62 -19.46 -5.59
C CYS A 135 -10.10 -19.22 -5.84
N PHE A 136 -10.84 -18.93 -4.77
CA PHE A 136 -12.19 -18.40 -4.86
C PHE A 136 -12.12 -16.87 -4.86
N PRO A 137 -12.35 -16.20 -6.00
CA PRO A 137 -12.24 -14.74 -6.06
C PRO A 137 -13.44 -14.09 -5.35
N LEU A 138 -13.15 -13.20 -4.41
CA LEU A 138 -14.13 -12.30 -3.81
C LEU A 138 -13.82 -10.87 -4.26
N SER A 139 -14.60 -10.38 -5.24
CA SER A 139 -14.44 -9.02 -5.75
C SER A 139 -14.95 -8.01 -4.73
N LEU A 140 -14.08 -7.10 -4.29
CA LEU A 140 -14.45 -5.97 -3.44
C LEU A 140 -14.58 -4.69 -4.27
N GLY A 141 -15.76 -4.08 -4.22
CA GLY A 141 -16.03 -2.74 -4.72
C GLY A 141 -15.77 -1.66 -3.66
N GLY A 142 -16.24 -0.44 -3.92
CA GLY A 142 -16.36 0.60 -2.89
C GLY A 142 -17.47 0.27 -1.88
N LEU A 143 -17.49 1.00 -0.76
CA LEU A 143 -18.55 0.93 0.26
C LEU A 143 -19.91 1.25 -0.36
N GLN A 144 -20.96 0.57 0.09
CA GLN A 144 -22.30 0.70 -0.46
C GLN A 144 -23.31 1.09 0.62
N GLY A 145 -24.43 1.69 0.20
CA GLY A 145 -25.57 1.97 1.08
C GLY A 145 -25.18 2.71 2.37
N GLU A 146 -25.56 2.13 3.51
CA GLU A 146 -25.34 2.70 4.83
C GLU A 146 -23.85 2.78 5.20
N GLU A 147 -23.03 1.76 4.89
CA GLU A 147 -21.60 1.74 5.21
C GLU A 147 -20.86 2.93 4.58
N ARG A 148 -21.26 3.29 3.35
CA ARG A 148 -20.72 4.46 2.64
C ARG A 148 -21.03 5.75 3.39
N TRP A 149 -22.25 5.90 3.90
CA TRP A 149 -22.67 7.10 4.62
C TRP A 149 -22.14 7.14 6.05
N GLU A 150 -22.00 5.99 6.71
CA GLU A 150 -21.39 5.89 8.03
C GLU A 150 -19.92 6.30 8.00
N TYR A 151 -19.18 5.86 6.97
CA TYR A 151 -17.80 6.28 6.80
C TYR A 151 -17.68 7.78 6.45
N CYS A 152 -18.59 8.30 5.63
CA CYS A 152 -18.70 9.75 5.37
C CYS A 152 -18.95 10.54 6.66
N ALA A 153 -19.94 10.12 7.45
CA ALA A 153 -20.28 10.74 8.72
C ALA A 153 -19.14 10.70 9.73
N THR A 154 -18.37 9.60 9.76
CA THR A 154 -17.19 9.50 10.61
C THR A 154 -16.14 10.54 10.23
N ILE A 155 -15.82 10.67 8.94
CA ILE A 155 -14.83 11.66 8.47
C ILE A 155 -15.30 13.10 8.73
N LEU A 156 -16.57 13.42 8.46
CA LEU A 156 -17.10 14.76 8.63
C LEU A 156 -17.24 15.16 10.11
N ARG A 157 -17.58 14.20 10.98
CA ARG A 157 -17.65 14.42 12.43
C ARG A 157 -16.31 14.85 13.01
N ASP A 158 -15.20 14.27 12.54
CA ASP A 158 -13.85 14.66 12.98
C ASP A 158 -13.49 16.11 12.60
N LEU A 159 -14.23 16.70 11.65
CA LEU A 159 -14.10 18.10 11.21
C LEU A 159 -15.14 19.02 11.87
N GLY A 160 -16.03 18.48 12.71
CA GLY A 160 -17.17 19.20 13.25
C GLY A 160 -18.25 19.54 12.21
N LEU A 161 -18.30 18.79 11.10
CA LEU A 161 -19.28 18.95 10.02
C LEU A 161 -20.35 17.86 10.09
N ASP A 162 -21.59 18.21 9.73
CA ASP A 162 -22.70 17.25 9.65
C ASP A 162 -22.75 16.57 8.29
N ALA A 163 -22.93 15.24 8.30
CA ALA A 163 -23.16 14.45 7.09
C ALA A 163 -24.65 14.45 6.74
N ASP A 164 -25.19 15.61 6.36
CA ASP A 164 -26.59 15.73 5.99
C ASP A 164 -26.88 14.94 4.70
N GLN A 165 -27.59 13.82 4.84
CA GLN A 165 -28.06 13.01 3.72
C GLN A 165 -29.18 13.69 2.94
N GLN A 166 -29.54 14.95 3.19
CA GLN A 166 -30.43 15.73 2.33
C GLN A 166 -29.69 16.77 1.49
N ASP A 167 -28.42 17.04 1.80
CA ASP A 167 -27.57 17.92 0.99
C ASP A 167 -27.32 17.29 -0.39
N ALA A 168 -27.80 17.97 -1.43
CA ALA A 168 -27.71 17.53 -2.82
C ALA A 168 -26.26 17.54 -3.35
N GLU A 169 -25.43 18.48 -2.90
CA GLU A 169 -24.03 18.55 -3.30
C GLU A 169 -23.23 17.44 -2.63
N LEU A 170 -23.44 17.20 -1.33
CA LEU A 170 -22.79 16.09 -0.63
C LEU A 170 -23.15 14.75 -1.25
N LYS A 171 -24.43 14.51 -1.59
CA LYS A 171 -24.87 13.32 -2.35
C LYS A 171 -24.13 13.18 -3.66
N THR A 172 -24.07 14.25 -4.44
CA THR A 172 -23.41 14.25 -5.76
C THR A 172 -21.92 13.93 -5.62
N LEU A 173 -21.24 14.48 -4.62
CA LEU A 173 -19.83 14.17 -4.34
C LEU A 173 -19.68 12.69 -3.94
N MET A 174 -20.55 12.18 -3.09
CA MET A 174 -20.54 10.79 -2.64
C MET A 174 -20.83 9.77 -3.76
N GLU A 175 -21.67 10.15 -4.73
CA GLU A 175 -21.88 9.38 -5.98
C GLU A 175 -20.62 9.35 -6.84
N LEU A 176 -19.94 10.49 -7.02
CA LEU A 176 -18.69 10.55 -7.78
C LEU A 176 -17.56 9.75 -7.13
N LEU A 177 -17.50 9.71 -5.80
CA LEU A 177 -16.53 8.94 -5.04
C LEU A 177 -16.80 7.43 -5.08
N ASP A 178 -18.02 7.02 -5.45
CA ASP A 178 -18.50 5.64 -5.54
C ASP A 178 -18.10 4.75 -4.34
N GLY A 179 -18.14 5.35 -3.14
CA GLY A 179 -17.79 4.67 -1.90
C GLY A 179 -16.34 4.21 -1.79
N HIS A 180 -15.42 4.70 -2.62
CA HIS A 180 -14.02 4.34 -2.56
C HIS A 180 -13.37 4.91 -1.28
N PRO A 181 -12.99 4.08 -0.28
CA PRO A 181 -12.58 4.55 1.05
C PRO A 181 -11.39 5.52 1.05
N LEU A 182 -10.34 5.22 0.29
CA LEU A 182 -9.20 6.13 0.19
C LEU A 182 -9.58 7.47 -0.47
N ALA A 183 -10.40 7.45 -1.54
CA ALA A 183 -10.81 8.66 -2.22
C ALA A 183 -11.69 9.54 -1.30
N MET A 184 -12.59 8.92 -0.55
CA MET A 184 -13.39 9.60 0.48
C MET A 184 -12.50 10.24 1.55
N ARG A 185 -11.49 9.51 2.06
CA ARG A 185 -10.54 10.02 3.05
C ARG A 185 -9.67 11.16 2.53
N VAL A 186 -9.45 11.23 1.22
CA VAL A 186 -8.69 12.32 0.59
C VAL A 186 -9.56 13.55 0.37
N LEU A 187 -10.78 13.38 -0.14
CA LEU A 187 -11.62 14.49 -0.60
C LEU A 187 -12.53 15.07 0.49
N LEU A 188 -13.15 14.24 1.33
CA LEU A 188 -14.10 14.73 2.34
C LEU A 188 -13.46 15.70 3.35
N PRO A 189 -12.20 15.51 3.83
CA PRO A 189 -11.54 16.49 4.69
C PRO A 189 -11.39 17.89 4.08
N ARG A 190 -11.53 18.03 2.76
CA ARG A 190 -11.45 19.34 2.09
C ARG A 190 -12.69 20.18 2.26
N LEU A 191 -13.80 19.59 2.68
CA LEU A 191 -15.04 20.30 2.94
C LEU A 191 -14.92 21.32 4.08
N GLU A 192 -13.87 21.22 4.91
CA GLU A 192 -13.52 22.26 5.90
C GLU A 192 -13.22 23.62 5.24
N LYS A 193 -12.64 23.62 4.03
CA LYS A 193 -12.10 24.85 3.38
C LYS A 193 -12.64 25.10 1.97
N VAL A 194 -13.21 24.09 1.33
CA VAL A 194 -13.63 24.12 -0.08
C VAL A 194 -15.04 23.54 -0.17
N SER A 195 -15.95 24.21 -0.89
CA SER A 195 -17.32 23.70 -1.04
C SER A 195 -17.38 22.41 -1.85
N ALA A 196 -18.42 21.60 -1.60
CA ALA A 196 -18.68 20.37 -2.35
C ALA A 196 -18.82 20.66 -3.86
N TYR A 197 -19.54 21.72 -4.24
CA TYR A 197 -19.64 22.19 -5.63
C TYR A 197 -18.26 22.35 -6.33
N THR A 198 -17.31 23.01 -5.67
CA THR A 198 -15.98 23.24 -6.25
C THR A 198 -15.20 21.93 -6.42
N LEU A 199 -15.27 21.03 -5.44
CA LEU A 199 -14.64 19.72 -5.52
C LEU A 199 -15.25 18.87 -6.65
N ILE A 200 -16.58 18.85 -6.76
CA ILE A 200 -17.32 18.16 -7.82
C ILE A 200 -16.89 18.67 -9.20
N SER A 201 -16.87 19.99 -9.37
CA SER A 201 -16.53 20.63 -10.65
C SER A 201 -15.12 20.28 -11.08
N LYS A 202 -14.15 20.37 -10.15
CA LYS A 202 -12.75 20.02 -10.42
C LYS A 202 -12.58 18.53 -10.73
N LEU A 203 -13.21 17.66 -9.94
CA LEU A 203 -13.14 16.21 -10.12
C LEU A 203 -13.73 15.80 -11.48
N ARG A 204 -14.90 16.34 -11.86
CA ARG A 204 -15.50 16.08 -13.18
C ARG A 204 -14.62 16.56 -14.33
N GLY A 205 -14.02 17.75 -14.20
CA GLY A 205 -13.08 18.27 -15.20
C GLY A 205 -11.91 17.33 -15.45
N GLN A 206 -11.22 16.93 -14.38
CA GLN A 206 -10.05 16.04 -14.48
C GLN A 206 -10.40 14.62 -14.94
N LEU A 207 -11.56 14.09 -14.53
CA LEU A 207 -12.04 12.77 -14.98
C LEU A 207 -12.36 12.77 -16.49
N ASN A 208 -12.91 13.86 -17.02
CA ASN A 208 -13.20 13.99 -18.45
C ASN A 208 -11.92 14.07 -19.29
N GLU A 209 -10.88 14.73 -18.79
CA GLU A 209 -9.56 14.81 -19.45
C GLU A 209 -8.83 13.45 -19.43
N SER A 210 -9.05 12.64 -18.40
CA SER A 210 -8.35 11.36 -18.19
C SER A 210 -9.00 10.15 -18.91
N ASN A 211 -10.24 10.29 -19.39
CA ASN A 211 -10.97 9.20 -20.07
C ASN A 211 -10.52 9.05 -21.53
N SER A 212 -9.38 8.40 -21.76
CA SER A 212 -9.07 7.83 -23.09
C SER A 212 -9.78 6.48 -23.26
N ALA A 213 -10.51 6.32 -24.37
CA ALA A 213 -11.41 5.18 -24.61
C ALA A 213 -10.72 3.80 -24.78
N ASN A 214 -9.38 3.75 -24.77
CA ASN A 214 -8.60 2.55 -25.11
C ASN A 214 -7.88 1.89 -23.91
N CYS A 215 -8.11 2.32 -22.67
CA CYS A 215 -7.48 1.73 -21.49
C CYS A 215 -8.31 0.60 -20.86
N SER A 216 -7.63 -0.40 -20.27
CA SER A 216 -8.29 -1.44 -19.49
C SER A 216 -9.02 -0.86 -18.27
N ILE A 217 -10.05 -1.55 -17.78
CA ILE A 217 -10.84 -1.11 -16.60
C ILE A 217 -9.94 -0.86 -15.39
N GLN A 218 -8.90 -1.67 -15.18
CA GLN A 218 -7.96 -1.50 -14.07
C GLN A 218 -7.17 -0.18 -14.17
N VAL A 219 -6.72 0.16 -15.39
CA VAL A 219 -6.01 1.42 -15.66
C VAL A 219 -6.93 2.61 -15.48
N GLN A 220 -8.19 2.52 -15.92
CA GLN A 220 -9.19 3.58 -15.72
C GLN A 220 -9.46 3.84 -14.24
N LEU A 221 -9.67 2.77 -13.45
CA LEU A 221 -9.92 2.87 -12.01
C LEU A 221 -8.71 3.41 -11.24
N GLN A 222 -7.49 3.09 -11.70
CA GLN A 222 -6.26 3.67 -11.18
C GLN A 222 -6.14 5.16 -11.53
N GLY A 223 -6.48 5.55 -12.77
CA GLY A 223 -6.52 6.94 -13.20
C GLY A 223 -7.47 7.78 -12.35
N ARG A 224 -8.68 7.28 -12.05
CA ARG A 224 -9.62 7.95 -11.13
C ARG A 224 -9.02 8.19 -9.75
N LEU A 225 -8.34 7.18 -9.19
CA LEU A 225 -7.68 7.33 -7.90
C LEU A 225 -6.55 8.38 -7.97
N PHE A 226 -5.76 8.39 -9.05
CA PHE A 226 -4.69 9.36 -9.23
C PHE A 226 -5.23 10.79 -9.34
N THR A 227 -6.35 10.99 -10.05
CA THR A 227 -7.06 12.27 -10.07
C THR A 227 -7.42 12.74 -8.66
N VAL A 228 -7.89 11.83 -7.80
CA VAL A 228 -8.20 12.17 -6.41
C VAL A 228 -6.93 12.51 -5.62
N LEU A 229 -5.83 11.78 -5.84
CA LEU A 229 -4.54 12.05 -5.18
C LEU A 229 -3.92 13.39 -5.62
N ASP A 230 -4.23 13.89 -6.81
CA ASP A 230 -3.80 15.23 -7.24
C ASP A 230 -4.34 16.33 -6.31
N PHE A 231 -5.52 16.14 -5.71
CA PHE A 231 -6.02 17.10 -4.71
C PHE A 231 -5.12 17.17 -3.48
N VAL A 232 -4.45 16.08 -3.10
CA VAL A 232 -3.43 16.09 -2.03
C VAL A 232 -2.25 16.94 -2.44
N VAL A 233 -1.69 16.69 -3.63
CA VAL A 233 -0.57 17.45 -4.16
C VAL A 233 -0.90 18.94 -4.25
N ASP A 234 -2.10 19.28 -4.73
CA ASP A 234 -2.52 20.66 -4.92
C ASP A 234 -2.69 21.43 -3.62
N SER A 235 -3.05 20.75 -2.53
CA SER A 235 -3.19 21.39 -1.20
C SER A 235 -1.89 21.58 -0.45
N LEU A 236 -0.82 20.90 -0.87
CA LEU A 236 0.45 21.05 -0.20
C LEU A 236 0.95 22.48 -0.43
N PRO A 237 1.43 23.17 0.63
CA PRO A 237 2.15 24.43 0.48
C PRO A 237 3.27 24.29 -0.56
N LEU A 238 3.48 25.33 -1.38
CA LEU A 238 4.44 25.29 -2.48
C LEU A 238 5.85 24.86 -2.03
N GLU A 239 6.25 25.28 -0.84
CA GLU A 239 7.53 24.94 -0.20
C GLU A 239 7.67 23.45 0.15
N LEU A 240 6.55 22.74 0.36
CA LEU A 240 6.55 21.32 0.74
C LEU A 240 6.40 20.39 -0.47
N LYS A 241 5.95 20.88 -1.63
CA LYS A 241 5.77 20.06 -2.84
C LYS A 241 7.05 19.33 -3.28
N PRO A 242 8.26 19.92 -3.20
CA PRO A 242 9.50 19.20 -3.52
C PRO A 242 9.71 17.92 -2.69
N LEU A 243 9.16 17.85 -1.46
CA LEU A 243 9.27 16.66 -0.60
C LEU A 243 8.61 15.41 -1.19
N LEU A 244 7.63 15.58 -2.10
CA LEU A 244 7.00 14.44 -2.80
C LEU A 244 7.99 13.66 -3.66
N ILE A 245 9.04 14.31 -4.17
CA ILE A 245 10.07 13.64 -4.98
C ILE A 245 10.88 12.66 -4.12
N PHE A 246 11.08 12.91 -2.81
CA PHE A 246 11.73 11.94 -1.91
C PHE A 246 10.97 10.64 -1.85
N LEU A 247 9.66 10.76 -1.72
CA LEU A 247 8.78 9.63 -1.52
C LEU A 247 8.82 8.65 -2.71
N VAL A 248 9.22 9.10 -3.92
CA VAL A 248 9.44 8.25 -5.10
C VAL A 248 10.49 7.17 -4.85
N TYR A 249 11.53 7.47 -4.07
CA TYR A 249 12.64 6.57 -3.80
C TYR A 249 12.39 5.59 -2.66
N TYR A 250 11.33 5.80 -1.87
CA TYR A 250 10.94 4.89 -0.81
C TYR A 250 10.02 3.80 -1.34
N ASP A 251 10.31 2.55 -1.00
CA ASP A 251 9.50 1.42 -1.46
C ASP A 251 8.25 1.21 -0.60
N ARG A 252 8.35 1.48 0.70
CA ARG A 252 7.27 1.29 1.68
C ARG A 252 7.47 2.06 2.98
N PHE A 253 8.63 1.97 3.62
CA PHE A 253 8.87 2.61 4.91
C PHE A 253 9.77 3.82 4.75
N LEU A 254 9.48 4.88 5.50
CA LEU A 254 10.35 6.04 5.63
C LEU A 254 10.45 6.46 7.10
N HIS A 255 11.60 7.01 7.46
CA HIS A 255 11.85 7.51 8.80
C HIS A 255 11.99 9.05 8.74
N LEU A 256 11.37 9.75 9.69
CA LEU A 256 11.42 11.22 9.79
C LEU A 256 12.85 11.78 9.73
N LEU A 257 13.75 11.27 10.58
CA LEU A 257 15.17 11.69 10.59
C LEU A 257 15.88 11.46 9.25
N ALA A 258 15.62 10.35 8.56
CA ALA A 258 16.23 10.10 7.25
C ALA A 258 15.73 11.12 6.20
N LEU A 259 14.44 11.42 6.23
CA LEU A 259 13.85 12.45 5.37
C LEU A 259 14.43 13.84 5.66
N GLU A 260 14.62 14.19 6.93
CA GLU A 260 15.25 15.45 7.35
C GLU A 260 16.70 15.56 6.85
N MET A 261 17.48 14.48 6.94
CA MET A 261 18.85 14.46 6.45
C MET A 261 18.93 14.64 4.93
N ILE A 262 18.10 13.93 4.17
CA ILE A 262 18.05 14.06 2.70
C ILE A 262 17.60 15.47 2.29
N ALA A 263 16.57 16.00 2.95
CA ALA A 263 16.06 17.34 2.68
C ALA A 263 17.15 18.42 2.87
N LYS A 264 17.93 18.33 3.96
CA LYS A 264 19.07 19.24 4.19
C LYS A 264 20.13 19.12 3.10
N GLN A 265 20.46 17.89 2.69
CA GLN A 265 21.55 17.62 1.76
C GLN A 265 21.30 18.13 0.35
N ALA A 266 20.05 18.11 -0.12
CA ALA A 266 19.74 18.71 -1.42
C ALA A 266 19.31 20.19 -1.33
N GLY A 267 19.56 20.84 -0.19
CA GLY A 267 19.33 22.28 -0.04
C GLY A 267 17.85 22.68 0.08
N CYS A 268 16.96 21.79 0.53
CA CYS A 268 15.61 22.19 0.89
C CYS A 268 15.65 23.19 2.05
N GLN A 269 14.92 24.30 1.93
CA GLN A 269 14.75 25.27 3.01
C GLN A 269 13.73 24.81 4.08
N CYS A 270 13.24 23.58 3.98
CA CYS A 270 12.28 23.00 4.91
C CYS A 270 12.99 22.49 6.19
N GLY A 271 12.58 23.02 7.33
CA GLY A 271 13.00 22.53 8.64
C GLY A 271 12.19 21.32 9.10
N ARG A 272 12.50 20.83 10.31
CA ARG A 272 11.80 19.67 10.89
C ARG A 272 10.29 19.90 11.03
N VAL A 273 9.88 21.12 11.41
CA VAL A 273 8.46 21.48 11.57
C VAL A 273 7.72 21.40 10.24
N GLU A 274 8.35 21.85 9.15
CA GLU A 274 7.80 21.79 7.79
C GLU A 274 7.64 20.35 7.32
N ILE A 275 8.63 19.49 7.61
CA ILE A 275 8.58 18.06 7.28
C ILE A 275 7.51 17.35 8.11
N GLU A 276 7.39 17.64 9.40
CA GLU A 276 6.34 17.07 10.25
C GLU A 276 4.94 17.50 9.77
N LYS A 277 4.76 18.76 9.35
CA LYS A 277 3.52 19.23 8.70
C LYS A 277 3.24 18.48 7.40
N PHE A 278 4.25 18.27 6.56
CA PHE A 278 4.12 17.50 5.31
C PHE A 278 3.65 16.07 5.59
N LEU A 279 4.29 15.37 6.54
CA LEU A 279 3.91 14.02 6.95
C LEU A 279 2.50 13.99 7.55
N TYR A 280 2.15 14.96 8.39
CA TYR A 280 0.81 15.09 8.98
C TYR A 280 -0.28 15.19 7.91
N ILE A 281 -0.07 16.00 6.87
CA ILE A 281 -1.03 16.12 5.74
C ILE A 281 -1.22 14.77 5.04
N LEU A 282 -0.13 14.03 4.79
CA LEU A 282 -0.22 12.72 4.14
C LEU A 282 -0.85 11.64 5.04
N VAL A 283 -0.64 11.72 6.35
CA VAL A 283 -1.31 10.84 7.34
C VAL A 283 -2.81 11.12 7.39
N GLY A 284 -3.20 12.41 7.41
CA GLY A 284 -4.61 12.82 7.35
C GLY A 284 -5.30 12.27 6.09
N ALA A 285 -4.63 12.36 4.94
CA ALA A 285 -5.10 11.80 3.68
C ALA A 285 -5.11 10.26 3.61
N GLY A 286 -4.59 9.55 4.62
CA GLY A 286 -4.49 8.08 4.62
C GLY A 286 -3.43 7.52 3.69
N LEU A 287 -2.47 8.35 3.26
CA LEU A 287 -1.39 7.97 2.34
C LEU A 287 -0.12 7.55 3.06
N LEU A 288 0.03 8.01 4.31
CA LEU A 288 1.01 7.51 5.27
C LEU A 288 0.28 6.99 6.51
N ARG A 289 0.90 6.01 7.17
CA ARG A 289 0.49 5.49 8.46
C ARG A 289 1.67 5.56 9.41
N LEU A 290 1.52 6.31 10.51
CA LEU A 290 2.50 6.31 11.59
C LEU A 290 2.49 4.94 12.27
N LEU A 291 3.67 4.34 12.44
CA LEU A 291 3.85 3.10 13.18
C LEU A 291 4.29 3.42 14.62
N ASP A 292 5.55 3.81 14.79
CA ASP A 292 6.22 4.14 16.05
C ASP A 292 7.43 5.06 15.79
N GLU A 293 7.86 5.83 16.79
CA GLU A 293 9.15 6.58 16.80
C GLU A 293 9.51 7.40 15.54
N GLY A 294 8.51 7.86 14.77
CA GLY A 294 8.74 8.61 13.52
C GLY A 294 8.97 7.73 12.28
N MET A 295 8.67 6.43 12.37
CA MET A 295 8.52 5.50 11.27
C MET A 295 7.13 5.58 10.66
N TYR A 296 7.09 5.75 9.35
CA TYR A 296 5.86 5.80 8.58
C TYR A 296 5.84 4.70 7.53
N GLU A 297 4.71 4.04 7.40
CA GLU A 297 4.40 3.15 6.29
C GLU A 297 3.63 3.91 5.22
N MET A 298 4.09 3.79 3.98
CA MET A 298 3.50 4.40 2.81
C MET A 298 2.45 3.49 2.17
N HIS A 299 1.28 4.05 1.89
CA HIS A 299 0.24 3.36 1.13
C HIS A 299 0.71 3.11 -0.31
N SER A 300 0.51 1.90 -0.84
CA SER A 300 0.97 1.51 -2.19
C SER A 300 0.46 2.42 -3.30
N ALA A 301 -0.78 2.90 -3.19
CA ALA A 301 -1.34 3.87 -4.15
C ALA A 301 -0.55 5.19 -4.23
N LEU A 302 0.03 5.69 -3.12
CA LEU A 302 0.83 6.92 -3.15
C LEU A 302 2.10 6.69 -3.96
N LYS A 303 2.80 5.60 -3.71
CA LYS A 303 4.01 5.23 -4.46
C LYS A 303 3.75 5.13 -5.96
N ASP A 304 2.73 4.38 -6.36
CA ASP A 304 2.39 4.19 -7.78
C ASP A 304 2.03 5.52 -8.43
N PHE A 305 1.28 6.36 -7.72
CA PHE A 305 0.93 7.72 -8.15
C PHE A 305 2.17 8.59 -8.35
N LEU A 306 3.09 8.62 -7.38
CA LEU A 306 4.30 9.42 -7.45
C LEU A 306 5.22 8.95 -8.58
N ARG A 307 5.34 7.65 -8.82
CA ARG A 307 6.12 7.12 -9.95
C ARG A 307 5.50 7.49 -11.28
N PHE A 308 4.19 7.32 -11.44
CA PHE A 308 3.48 7.74 -12.64
C PHE A 308 3.63 9.25 -12.90
N ARG A 309 3.46 10.07 -11.85
CA ARG A 309 3.51 11.52 -11.97
C ARG A 309 4.93 12.04 -12.23
N PHE A 310 5.91 11.56 -11.49
CA PHE A 310 7.26 12.13 -11.51
C PHE A 310 8.25 11.33 -12.35
N LEU A 311 8.17 10.01 -12.48
CA LEU A 311 9.14 9.24 -13.28
C LEU A 311 8.73 9.11 -14.75
N GLU A 312 7.44 8.87 -15.01
CA GLU A 312 6.97 8.54 -16.37
C GLU A 312 6.58 9.79 -17.20
N ASN A 313 6.09 10.86 -16.55
CA ASN A 313 5.52 12.02 -17.26
C ASN A 313 6.37 13.31 -17.20
N ASP A 314 7.50 13.33 -16.47
CA ASP A 314 8.20 14.58 -16.13
C ASP A 314 9.63 14.63 -16.70
N THR A 315 9.78 15.12 -17.93
CA THR A 315 11.08 15.41 -18.58
C THR A 315 11.73 16.70 -18.07
N ASN A 316 10.97 17.59 -17.41
CA ASN A 316 11.44 18.91 -16.95
C ASN A 316 12.12 18.91 -15.58
N ASN A 317 12.05 17.81 -14.81
CA ASN A 317 12.63 17.70 -13.46
C ASN A 317 13.94 16.89 -13.40
N ALA A 318 14.61 16.66 -14.53
CA ALA A 318 15.81 15.82 -14.60
C ALA A 318 16.96 16.28 -13.66
N SER A 319 17.18 17.58 -13.52
CA SER A 319 18.22 18.14 -12.65
C SER A 319 17.92 17.92 -11.17
N SER A 320 16.70 18.23 -10.71
CA SER A 320 16.27 17.99 -9.34
C SER A 320 16.30 16.49 -9.02
N LYS A 321 15.82 15.62 -9.92
CA LYS A 321 15.89 14.16 -9.74
C LYS A 321 17.32 13.68 -9.48
N GLY A 322 18.29 14.16 -10.25
CA GLY A 322 19.70 13.81 -10.10
C GLY A 322 20.28 14.23 -8.74
N THR A 323 19.98 15.45 -8.29
CA THR A 323 20.42 15.93 -6.97
C THR A 323 19.87 15.05 -5.85
N TRP A 324 18.59 14.68 -5.92
CA TRP A 324 17.95 13.87 -4.89
C TRP A 324 18.42 12.41 -4.87
N GLN A 325 18.64 11.81 -6.04
CA GLN A 325 19.27 10.48 -6.13
C GLN A 325 20.67 10.48 -5.54
N HIS A 326 21.44 11.53 -5.81
CA HIS A 326 22.78 11.67 -5.25
C HIS A 326 22.74 11.78 -3.72
N SER A 327 21.90 12.67 -3.17
CA SER A 327 21.76 12.82 -1.71
C SER A 327 21.30 11.54 -1.01
N LEU A 328 20.38 10.77 -1.61
CA LEU A 328 19.99 9.46 -1.06
C LEU A 328 21.15 8.47 -1.08
N THR A 329 21.91 8.43 -2.18
CA THR A 329 23.06 7.53 -2.32
C THR A 329 24.13 7.84 -1.29
N GLU A 330 24.45 9.13 -1.09
CA GLU A 330 25.41 9.58 -0.08
C GLU A 330 24.95 9.25 1.34
N LEU A 331 23.65 9.38 1.65
CA LEU A 331 23.10 8.96 2.95
C LEU A 331 23.22 7.45 3.16
N MET A 332 22.89 6.65 2.14
CA MET A 332 23.03 5.20 2.21
C MET A 332 24.49 4.78 2.35
N GLU A 333 25.42 5.47 1.69
CA GLU A 333 26.86 5.26 1.86
C GLU A 333 27.31 5.62 3.28
N LEU A 334 26.84 6.73 3.84
CA LEU A 334 27.16 7.13 5.21
C LEU A 334 26.62 6.14 6.25
N LEU A 335 25.41 5.61 6.04
CA LEU A 335 24.82 4.56 6.89
C LEU A 335 25.59 3.23 6.75
N ALA A 336 25.91 2.81 5.54
CA ALA A 336 26.71 1.60 5.27
C ALA A 336 28.10 1.68 5.92
N ASN A 337 28.75 2.86 5.85
CA ASN A 337 30.03 3.13 6.50
C ASN A 337 29.92 3.11 8.04
N LYS A 338 28.79 3.54 8.61
CA LYS A 338 28.56 3.45 10.06
C LYS A 338 28.28 2.01 10.52
N LEU A 339 27.59 1.21 9.71
CA LEU A 339 27.31 -0.20 10.01
C LEU A 339 28.59 -1.04 9.94
N THR A 340 29.39 -0.89 8.87
CA THR A 340 30.69 -1.57 8.73
C THR A 340 31.69 -1.17 9.81
N ARG A 341 31.72 0.10 10.25
CA ARG A 341 32.57 0.52 11.38
C ARG A 341 32.16 -0.06 12.73
N LYS A 342 30.89 -0.43 12.94
CA LYS A 342 30.43 -1.09 14.16
C LYS A 342 30.79 -2.58 14.19
N GLU A 343 30.97 -3.22 13.04
CA GLU A 343 31.36 -4.63 12.94
C GLU A 343 32.88 -4.87 13.00
N ILE A 344 33.70 -3.84 12.82
CA ILE A 344 35.18 -3.95 12.85
C ILE A 344 35.77 -3.74 14.27
N ILE A 345 34.93 -3.47 15.27
CA ILE A 345 35.33 -3.41 16.68
C ILE A 345 34.64 -4.56 17.43
N SER A 346 35.10 -5.79 17.18
CA SER A 346 34.87 -6.95 18.06
C SER A 346 36.15 -7.71 18.26
#